data_AF-A0A2J8TI60-F1
#
_entry.id   AF-A0A2J8TI60-F1
#
_cell.length_a   1.000
_cell.length_b   1.000
_cell.length_c   1.000
_cell.angle_alpha   90.00
_cell.angle_beta   90.00
_cell.angle_gamma   90.00
#
_symmetry.space_group_name_H-M   'P 1'
#
loop_
_entity.id
_entity.type
_entity.pdbx_description
1 polymer ?
#
loop_
_entity_poly.entity_id
_entity_poly.type
_entity_poly.pdbx_seq_one_letter_code
_entity_poly.pdbx_strand_id
1 'polypeptide(L)'
;SCTLSEILRLHILASGADVTSANAKYRYQKRGGFDATDDACMELRLSNPSLVKKLSSTSVYDLTPGEKMKILHALCGKLLTLVSTRDFIEDYVDILRQAKQEFRELKAEQHRKEREEAAARIRKRKEEKLKEQEQKMKEKQEKLKEDEQRNSTADISIGEEEREDFDTSIESKDTEQKELDQDMVTEDEDDPGSHKRGRRGNTEIS
;
A
#
# COMPACT_ATOMS: atom_id res chain seq x y z
N SER A 1 -31.66 18.96 41.19
CA SER A 1 -30.54 19.39 40.31
C SER A 1 -29.89 18.18 39.69
N CYS A 2 -29.67 18.18 38.36
CA CYS A 2 -29.11 17.03 37.64
C CYS A 2 -27.62 17.28 37.37
N THR A 3 -26.73 16.76 38.22
CA THR A 3 -25.28 16.85 38.00
C THR A 3 -24.82 15.67 37.14
N LEU A 4 -23.72 15.83 36.41
CA LEU A 4 -23.13 14.73 35.63
C LEU A 4 -22.83 13.51 36.52
N SER A 5 -22.35 13.72 37.76
CA SER A 5 -22.14 12.65 38.72
C SER A 5 -23.41 11.87 39.03
N GLU A 6 -24.53 12.55 39.27
CA GLU A 6 -25.79 11.87 39.61
C GLU A 6 -26.40 11.19 38.39
N ILE A 7 -26.28 11.75 37.18
CA ILE A 7 -26.65 11.07 35.93
C ILE A 7 -25.89 9.75 35.80
N LEU A 8 -24.56 9.77 35.98
CA LEU A 8 -23.73 8.58 35.91
C LEU A 8 -24.09 7.57 36.99
N ARG A 9 -24.29 8.04 38.24
CA ARG A 9 -24.67 7.18 39.36
C ARG A 9 -25.98 6.46 39.09
N LEU A 10 -27.01 7.20 38.69
CA LEU A 10 -28.32 6.64 38.38
C LEU A 10 -28.27 5.69 37.18
N HIS A 11 -27.48 6.01 36.16
CA HIS A 11 -27.28 5.14 35.00
C HIS A 11 -26.68 3.79 35.41
N ILE A 12 -25.63 3.80 36.24
CA ILE A 12 -24.99 2.59 36.75
C ILE A 12 -25.92 1.81 37.70
N LEU A 13 -26.72 2.50 38.51
CA LEU A 13 -27.68 1.85 39.40
C LEU A 13 -28.84 1.21 38.64
N ALA A 14 -29.31 1.84 37.56
CA ALA A 14 -30.37 1.31 36.70
C ALA A 14 -29.87 0.24 35.71
N SER A 15 -28.56 0.08 35.55
CA SER A 15 -27.96 -0.99 34.75
C SER A 15 -28.33 -2.37 35.28
N GLY A 16 -28.71 -3.26 34.37
CA GLY A 16 -29.16 -4.61 34.71
C GLY A 16 -30.51 -4.68 35.44
N ALA A 17 -31.26 -3.56 35.57
CA ALA A 17 -32.57 -3.60 36.18
C ALA A 17 -33.56 -4.45 35.36
N ASP A 18 -34.34 -5.29 36.06
CA ASP A 18 -35.33 -6.17 35.44
C ASP A 18 -36.32 -5.38 34.63
N VAL A 19 -36.42 -5.75 33.36
CA VAL A 19 -37.29 -5.10 32.40
C VAL A 19 -38.64 -5.77 32.49
N THR A 20 -39.72 -4.99 32.56
CA THR A 20 -41.08 -5.52 32.42
C THR A 20 -41.17 -6.41 31.17
N SER A 21 -41.89 -7.53 31.26
CA SER A 21 -41.97 -8.54 30.19
C SER A 21 -42.33 -7.95 28.82
N ALA A 22 -43.09 -6.85 28.80
CA ALA A 22 -43.45 -6.08 27.61
C ALA A 22 -42.24 -5.55 26.81
N ASN A 23 -41.12 -5.21 27.45
CA ASN A 23 -39.95 -4.59 26.82
C ASN A 23 -38.75 -5.53 26.69
N ALA A 24 -38.81 -6.72 27.30
CA ALA A 24 -37.69 -7.67 27.33
C ALA A 24 -37.27 -8.11 25.92
N LYS A 25 -38.23 -8.49 25.07
CA LYS A 25 -37.97 -8.94 23.68
C LYS A 25 -37.31 -7.85 22.83
N TYR A 26 -37.84 -6.62 22.90
CA TYR A 26 -37.30 -5.49 22.14
C TYR A 26 -35.85 -5.18 22.56
N ARG A 27 -35.57 -5.15 23.87
CA ARG A 27 -34.21 -4.88 24.36
C ARG A 27 -33.23 -5.98 23.98
N TYR A 28 -33.63 -7.24 24.10
CA TYR A 28 -32.80 -8.37 23.69
C TYR A 28 -32.43 -8.29 22.20
N GLN A 29 -33.39 -7.93 21.34
CA GLN A 29 -33.14 -7.70 19.91
C GLN A 29 -32.22 -6.49 19.66
N LYS A 30 -32.47 -5.35 20.30
CA LYS A 30 -31.63 -4.14 20.14
C LYS A 30 -30.23 -4.27 20.72
N ARG A 31 -30.07 -5.16 21.70
CA ARG A 31 -28.77 -5.56 22.21
C ARG A 31 -28.12 -6.66 21.37
N GLY A 32 -28.88 -7.37 20.54
CA GLY A 32 -28.37 -8.41 19.66
C GLY A 32 -27.92 -9.63 20.45
N GLY A 33 -28.75 -10.05 21.40
CA GLY A 33 -28.55 -11.28 22.16
C GLY A 33 -27.95 -11.10 23.55
N PHE A 34 -27.45 -9.91 23.89
CA PHE A 34 -26.96 -9.64 25.25
C PHE A 34 -28.14 -9.47 26.22
N ASP A 35 -28.05 -10.12 27.36
CA ASP A 35 -29.07 -10.05 28.40
C ASP A 35 -28.73 -8.97 29.45
N ALA A 36 -29.41 -8.99 30.59
CA ALA A 36 -29.15 -8.02 31.67
C ALA A 36 -27.87 -8.34 32.46
N THR A 37 -27.41 -9.59 32.44
CA THR A 37 -26.22 -10.08 33.15
C THR A 37 -24.93 -9.66 32.46
N ASP A 38 -24.98 -9.44 31.15
CA ASP A 38 -23.83 -8.95 30.36
C ASP A 38 -23.58 -7.43 30.49
N ASP A 39 -24.35 -6.71 31.33
CA ASP A 39 -24.24 -5.25 31.42
C ASP A 39 -22.97 -4.83 32.19
N ALA A 40 -21.97 -4.30 31.49
CA ALA A 40 -20.69 -3.89 32.07
C ALA A 40 -20.81 -2.83 33.20
N CYS A 41 -21.87 -2.01 33.20
CA CYS A 41 -22.12 -1.08 34.31
C CYS A 41 -22.72 -1.80 35.53
N MET A 42 -23.44 -2.90 35.34
CA MET A 42 -23.82 -3.79 36.45
C MET A 42 -22.59 -4.46 37.06
N GLU A 43 -21.66 -4.96 36.23
CA GLU A 43 -20.38 -5.51 36.70
C GLU A 43 -19.56 -4.47 37.49
N LEU A 44 -19.48 -3.22 37.00
CA LEU A 44 -18.84 -2.12 37.71
C LEU A 44 -19.46 -1.88 39.10
N ARG A 45 -20.80 -1.92 39.18
CA ARG A 45 -21.53 -1.75 40.45
C ARG A 45 -21.19 -2.85 41.45
N LEU A 46 -21.10 -4.10 40.97
CA LEU A 46 -20.78 -5.26 41.81
C LEU A 46 -19.31 -5.28 42.26
N SER A 47 -18.40 -4.97 41.34
CA SER A 47 -16.94 -4.99 41.60
C SER A 47 -16.43 -3.76 42.36
N ASN A 48 -17.07 -2.60 42.17
CA ASN A 48 -16.63 -1.32 42.74
C ASN A 48 -17.81 -0.52 43.35
N PRO A 49 -18.53 -1.08 44.34
CA PRO A 49 -19.69 -0.40 44.94
C PRO A 49 -19.33 0.91 45.65
N SER A 50 -18.11 1.03 46.18
CA SER A 50 -17.59 2.24 46.81
C SER A 50 -17.48 3.40 45.81
N LEU A 51 -17.12 3.11 44.56
CA LEU A 51 -17.04 4.11 43.49
C LEU A 51 -18.44 4.65 43.14
N VAL A 52 -19.43 3.76 43.02
CA VAL A 52 -20.82 4.17 42.75
C VAL A 52 -21.38 5.00 43.90
N LYS A 53 -21.06 4.64 45.15
CA LYS A 53 -21.43 5.44 46.33
C LYS A 53 -20.75 6.81 46.32
N LYS A 54 -19.46 6.88 45.95
CA LYS A 54 -18.70 8.13 45.89
C LYS A 54 -19.33 9.15 44.92
N LEU A 55 -19.89 8.71 43.80
CA LEU A 55 -20.60 9.57 42.84
C LEU A 55 -21.79 10.33 43.44
N SER A 56 -22.36 9.92 44.58
CA SER A 56 -23.47 10.65 45.23
C SER A 56 -23.02 11.90 46.00
N SER A 57 -21.72 12.05 46.26
CA SER A 57 -21.18 13.11 47.13
C SER A 57 -19.91 13.78 46.57
N THR A 58 -19.32 13.22 45.52
CA THR A 58 -18.10 13.73 44.87
C THR A 58 -18.38 13.98 43.39
N SER A 59 -17.84 15.09 42.87
CA SER A 59 -17.90 15.39 41.44
C SER A 59 -17.13 14.34 40.64
N VAL A 60 -17.64 13.94 39.46
CA VAL A 60 -16.93 13.01 38.56
C VAL A 60 -15.56 13.57 38.15
N TYR A 61 -15.41 14.89 38.12
CA TYR A 61 -14.17 15.58 37.82
C TYR A 61 -13.12 15.42 38.93
N ASP A 62 -13.53 15.17 40.17
CA ASP A 62 -12.65 15.03 41.34
C ASP A 62 -12.27 13.56 41.62
N LEU A 63 -12.78 12.62 40.82
CA LEU A 63 -12.39 11.21 40.91
C LEU A 63 -10.93 11.01 40.49
N THR A 64 -10.31 9.99 41.07
CA THR A 64 -8.96 9.58 40.65
C THR A 64 -8.98 9.13 39.17
N PRO A 65 -7.86 9.25 38.44
CA PRO A 65 -7.79 8.78 37.05
C PRO A 65 -8.21 7.31 36.89
N GLY A 66 -7.81 6.43 37.81
CA GLY A 66 -8.20 5.02 37.78
C GLY A 66 -9.71 4.80 37.93
N GLU A 67 -10.38 5.58 38.79
CA GLU A 67 -11.83 5.54 38.94
C GLU A 67 -12.57 6.04 37.70
N LYS A 68 -12.07 7.12 37.09
CA LYS A 68 -12.60 7.62 35.80
C LYS A 68 -12.48 6.56 34.71
N MET A 69 -11.33 5.88 34.64
CA MET A 69 -11.10 4.81 33.67
C MET A 69 -12.05 3.63 33.87
N LYS A 70 -12.34 3.23 35.11
CA LYS A 70 -13.33 2.17 35.40
C LYS A 70 -14.73 2.54 34.91
N ILE A 71 -15.16 3.78 35.12
CA ILE A 71 -16.45 4.28 34.63
C ILE A 71 -16.47 4.29 33.10
N LEU A 72 -15.44 4.85 32.46
CA LEU A 72 -15.35 4.91 31.00
C LEU A 72 -15.37 3.52 30.36
N HIS A 73 -14.60 2.58 30.90
CA HIS A 73 -14.56 1.20 30.41
C HIS A 73 -15.94 0.53 30.48
N ALA A 74 -16.65 0.70 31.60
CA ALA A 74 -18.00 0.16 31.77
C ALA A 74 -19.02 0.80 30.79
N LEU A 75 -18.90 2.10 30.51
CA LEU A 75 -19.75 2.79 29.53
C LEU A 75 -19.45 2.32 28.10
N CYS A 76 -18.17 2.16 27.73
CA CYS A 76 -17.77 1.58 26.45
C CYS A 76 -18.32 0.15 26.30
N GLY A 77 -18.18 -0.69 27.33
CA GLY A 77 -18.77 -2.03 27.35
C GLY A 77 -20.28 -1.99 27.10
N LYS A 78 -20.99 -1.07 27.76
CA LYS A 78 -22.44 -0.90 27.54
C LYS A 78 -22.78 -0.49 26.11
N LEU A 79 -22.03 0.43 25.49
CA LEU A 79 -22.23 0.82 24.09
C LEU A 79 -22.04 -0.36 23.15
N LEU A 80 -21.04 -1.21 23.40
CA LEU A 80 -20.77 -2.40 22.59
C LEU A 80 -21.85 -3.49 22.72
N THR A 81 -22.71 -3.43 23.75
CA THR A 81 -23.90 -4.28 23.80
C THR A 81 -24.98 -3.86 22.82
N LEU A 82 -24.92 -2.69 22.18
CA LEU A 82 -25.95 -2.24 21.22
C LEU A 82 -25.63 -2.71 19.80
N VAL A 83 -26.62 -3.29 19.11
CA VAL A 83 -26.49 -3.74 17.71
C VAL A 83 -26.02 -2.60 16.82
N SER A 84 -26.69 -1.44 16.90
CA SER A 84 -26.37 -0.27 16.07
C SER A 84 -24.92 0.21 16.23
N THR A 85 -24.34 0.07 17.42
CA THR A 85 -22.95 0.47 17.65
C THR A 85 -21.98 -0.54 17.04
N ARG A 86 -22.29 -1.84 17.12
CA ARG A 86 -21.48 -2.87 16.48
C ARG A 86 -21.56 -2.79 14.97
N ASP A 87 -22.76 -2.65 14.41
CA ASP A 87 -22.96 -2.45 12.96
C ASP A 87 -22.15 -1.24 12.46
N PHE A 88 -22.22 -0.12 13.19
CA PHE A 88 -21.43 1.07 12.88
C PHE A 88 -19.91 0.78 12.90
N ILE A 89 -19.41 -0.01 13.85
CA ILE A 89 -17.98 -0.37 13.88
C ILE A 89 -17.63 -1.28 12.69
N GLU A 90 -18.46 -2.27 12.40
CA GLU A 90 -18.26 -3.23 11.31
C GLU A 90 -18.21 -2.53 9.95
N ASP A 91 -19.14 -1.63 9.68
CA ASP A 91 -19.18 -0.82 8.46
C ASP A 91 -17.87 -0.06 8.22
N TYR A 92 -17.33 0.59 9.27
CA TYR A 92 -16.08 1.33 9.16
C TYR A 92 -14.84 0.43 9.03
N VAL A 93 -14.87 -0.75 9.64
CA VAL A 93 -13.82 -1.75 9.45
C VAL A 93 -13.78 -2.22 7.99
N ASP A 94 -14.94 -2.39 7.36
CA ASP A 94 -15.03 -2.78 5.96
C ASP A 94 -14.58 -1.65 5.02
N ILE A 95 -15.00 -0.40 5.28
CA ILE A 95 -14.50 0.78 4.55
C ILE A 95 -12.98 0.89 4.65
N LEU A 96 -12.42 0.73 5.85
CA LEU A 96 -10.97 0.77 6.06
C LEU A 96 -10.25 -0.35 5.30
N ARG A 97 -10.85 -1.56 5.27
CA ARG A 97 -10.29 -2.69 4.53
C ARG A 97 -10.24 -2.39 3.03
N GLN A 98 -11.31 -1.83 2.48
CA GLN A 98 -11.40 -1.44 1.08
C GLN A 98 -10.36 -0.36 0.73
N ALA A 99 -10.31 0.73 1.51
CA ALA A 99 -9.34 1.81 1.29
C ALA A 99 -7.88 1.31 1.32
N LYS A 100 -7.56 0.36 2.22
CA LYS A 100 -6.24 -0.27 2.26
C LYS A 100 -5.94 -1.12 1.03
N GLN A 101 -6.94 -1.78 0.45
CA GLN A 101 -6.78 -2.56 -0.77
C GLN A 101 -6.55 -1.65 -1.98
N GLU A 102 -7.38 -0.62 -2.13
CA GLU A 102 -7.26 0.38 -3.20
C GLU A 102 -5.90 1.09 -3.15
N PHE A 103 -5.41 1.42 -1.95
CA PHE A 103 -4.07 2.01 -1.79
C PHE A 103 -2.95 1.09 -2.29
N ARG A 104 -3.04 -0.23 -2.02
CA ARG A 104 -2.06 -1.20 -2.53
C ARG A 104 -2.11 -1.30 -4.05
N GLU A 105 -3.30 -1.32 -4.63
CA GLU A 105 -3.49 -1.38 -6.08
C GLU A 105 -2.95 -0.11 -6.75
N LEU A 106 -3.22 1.06 -6.18
CA LEU A 106 -2.69 2.32 -6.69
C LEU A 106 -1.16 2.36 -6.65
N LYS A 107 -0.55 1.86 -5.56
CA LYS A 107 0.92 1.76 -5.46
C LYS A 107 1.50 0.81 -6.51
N ALA A 108 0.86 -0.34 -6.73
CA ALA A 108 1.27 -1.31 -7.74
C ALA A 108 1.11 -0.74 -9.17
N GLU A 109 0.02 -0.01 -9.43
CA GLU A 109 -0.26 0.65 -10.69
C GLU A 109 0.78 1.75 -10.99
N GLN A 110 1.14 2.56 -10.00
CA GLN A 110 2.21 3.56 -10.13
C GLN A 110 3.53 2.89 -10.52
N HIS A 111 3.92 1.83 -9.81
CA HIS A 111 5.15 1.10 -10.13
C HIS A 111 5.10 0.49 -11.54
N ARG A 112 3.96 -0.07 -11.96
CA ARG A 112 3.79 -0.62 -13.32
C ARG A 112 3.96 0.48 -14.37
N LYS A 113 3.31 1.62 -14.17
CA LYS A 113 3.39 2.77 -15.07
C LYS A 113 4.81 3.32 -15.18
N GLU A 114 5.55 3.43 -14.08
CA GLU A 114 6.95 3.88 -14.08
C GLU A 114 7.85 2.94 -14.90
N ARG A 115 7.65 1.61 -14.77
CA ARG A 115 8.36 0.60 -15.58
C ARG A 115 8.02 0.71 -17.07
N GLU A 116 6.74 0.85 -17.40
CA GLU A 116 6.27 1.03 -18.79
C GLU A 116 6.85 2.31 -19.42
N GLU A 117 6.84 3.42 -18.68
CA GLU A 117 7.41 4.69 -19.13
C GLU A 117 8.94 4.60 -19.32
N ALA A 118 9.65 3.91 -18.42
CA ALA A 118 11.09 3.68 -18.57
C ALA A 118 11.41 2.86 -19.83
N ALA A 119 10.65 1.78 -20.07
CA ALA A 119 10.80 0.96 -21.28
C ALA A 119 10.49 1.76 -22.55
N ALA A 120 9.44 2.59 -22.53
CA ALA A 120 9.08 3.46 -23.65
C ALA A 120 10.18 4.49 -23.95
N ARG A 121 10.79 5.09 -22.92
CA ARG A 121 11.93 6.02 -23.08
C ARG A 121 13.13 5.33 -23.73
N ILE A 122 13.45 4.10 -23.33
CA ILE A 122 14.56 3.33 -23.94
C ILE A 122 14.24 3.00 -25.40
N ARG A 123 13.02 2.52 -25.69
CA ARG A 123 12.59 2.20 -27.06
C ARG A 123 12.68 3.43 -27.97
N LYS A 124 12.19 4.58 -27.51
CA LYS A 124 12.25 5.84 -28.27
C LYS A 124 13.70 6.23 -28.58
N ARG A 125 14.61 6.17 -27.60
CA ARG A 125 16.04 6.43 -27.82
C ARG A 125 16.68 5.48 -28.83
N LYS A 126 16.31 4.20 -28.81
CA LYS A 126 16.82 3.21 -29.78
C LYS A 126 16.31 3.51 -31.20
N GLU A 127 15.03 3.85 -31.33
CA GLU A 127 14.42 4.19 -32.62
C GLU A 127 15.02 5.48 -33.22
N GLU A 128 15.25 6.51 -32.40
CA GLU A 128 15.90 7.75 -32.84
C GLU A 128 17.33 7.51 -33.33
N LYS A 129 18.12 6.71 -32.60
CA LYS A 129 19.48 6.33 -33.02
C LYS A 129 19.50 5.55 -34.33
N LEU A 130 18.53 4.64 -34.54
CA LEU A 130 18.43 3.87 -35.77
C LEU A 130 18.09 4.80 -36.96
N LYS A 131 17.14 5.71 -36.80
CA LYS A 131 16.80 6.71 -37.83
C LYS A 131 17.98 7.62 -38.16
N GLU A 132 18.76 8.05 -37.16
CA GLU A 132 19.97 8.85 -37.39
C GLU A 132 21.03 8.06 -38.17
N GLN A 133 21.20 6.77 -37.87
CA GLN A 133 22.10 5.89 -38.63
C GLN A 133 21.63 5.69 -40.08
N GLU A 134 20.34 5.42 -40.30
CA GLU A 134 19.77 5.30 -41.64
C GLU A 134 19.98 6.57 -42.46
N GLN A 135 19.76 7.74 -41.86
CA GLN A 135 19.95 9.02 -42.53
C GLN A 135 21.42 9.27 -42.89
N LYS A 136 22.36 8.98 -41.97
CA LYS A 136 23.81 9.07 -42.25
C LYS A 136 24.24 8.12 -43.38
N MET A 137 23.68 6.92 -43.45
CA MET A 137 23.97 5.96 -44.51
C MET A 137 23.43 6.45 -45.86
N LYS A 138 22.22 7.03 -45.87
CA LYS A 138 21.62 7.62 -47.06
C LYS A 138 22.43 8.82 -47.59
N GLU A 139 22.83 9.73 -46.71
CA GLU A 139 23.69 10.88 -47.06
C GLU A 139 25.06 10.44 -47.60
N LYS A 140 25.67 9.40 -47.00
CA LYS A 140 26.92 8.81 -47.53
C LYS A 140 26.73 8.21 -48.92
N GLN A 141 25.62 7.48 -49.15
CA GLN A 141 25.32 6.90 -50.45
C GLN A 141 25.09 7.97 -51.52
N GLU A 142 24.40 9.06 -51.19
CA GLU A 142 24.19 10.17 -52.13
C GLU A 142 25.51 10.88 -52.47
N LYS A 143 26.39 11.11 -51.49
CA LYS A 143 27.74 11.66 -51.74
C LYS A 143 28.58 10.77 -52.65
N LEU A 144 28.59 9.45 -52.42
CA LEU A 144 29.32 8.51 -53.27
C LEU A 144 28.81 8.54 -54.73
N LYS A 145 27.49 8.64 -54.93
CA LYS A 145 26.92 8.77 -56.28
C LYS A 145 27.28 10.10 -56.94
N GLU A 146 27.33 11.18 -56.18
CA GLU A 146 27.72 12.50 -56.68
C GLU A 146 29.21 12.54 -57.05
N ASP A 147 30.07 11.91 -56.23
CA ASP A 147 31.51 11.76 -56.50
C ASP A 147 31.78 10.83 -57.70
N GLU A 148 31.03 9.73 -57.86
CA GLU A 148 31.09 8.89 -59.07
C GLU A 148 30.67 9.66 -60.33
N GLN A 149 29.64 10.51 -60.26
CA GLN A 149 29.23 11.34 -61.38
C GLN A 149 30.26 12.43 -61.70
N ARG A 150 30.92 13.03 -60.70
CA ARG A 150 32.03 13.98 -60.89
C ARG A 150 33.29 13.32 -61.45
N ASN A 151 33.63 12.11 -61.02
CA ASN A 151 34.73 11.33 -61.61
C ASN A 151 34.40 10.89 -63.04
N SER A 152 33.17 10.45 -63.34
CA SER A 152 32.77 10.09 -64.70
C SER A 152 32.74 11.28 -65.68
N THR A 153 32.57 12.50 -65.16
CA THR A 153 32.64 13.73 -65.98
C THR A 153 34.07 14.24 -66.13
N ALA A 154 34.98 13.93 -65.21
CA ALA A 154 36.41 14.14 -65.37
C ALA A 154 37.02 13.18 -66.41
N ASP A 155 36.58 11.91 -66.45
CA ASP A 155 37.05 10.88 -67.40
C ASP A 155 36.58 11.07 -68.85
N ILE A 156 35.69 12.03 -69.13
CA ILE A 156 35.33 12.40 -70.52
C ILE A 156 36.26 13.50 -71.07
N SER A 157 37.21 14.02 -70.27
CA SER A 157 38.10 15.13 -70.67
C SER A 157 39.58 14.81 -70.79
N ILE A 158 40.04 13.59 -70.50
CA ILE A 158 41.46 13.22 -70.68
C ILE A 158 41.55 11.80 -71.25
N GLY A 159 41.88 11.72 -72.53
CA GLY A 159 42.41 10.49 -73.13
C GLY A 159 43.93 10.42 -72.97
N GLU A 160 44.42 9.17 -72.80
CA GLU A 160 45.81 8.69 -72.95
C GLU A 160 46.80 9.18 -71.88
N GLU A 161 47.67 8.42 -71.20
CA GLU A 161 48.13 7.02 -71.03
C GLU A 161 48.69 7.02 -69.57
N GLU A 162 48.74 5.95 -68.76
CA GLU A 162 49.68 4.83 -68.81
C GLU A 162 49.30 3.82 -67.69
N ARG A 163 49.83 2.61 -67.86
CA ARG A 163 49.76 1.42 -67.00
C ARG A 163 50.15 1.69 -65.55
N GLU A 164 49.63 0.88 -64.62
CA GLU A 164 50.46 0.08 -63.70
C GLU A 164 49.61 -0.97 -62.97
N ASP A 165 50.13 -2.21 -62.94
CA ASP A 165 49.62 -3.35 -62.18
C ASP A 165 49.68 -3.06 -60.67
N PHE A 166 48.61 -3.38 -59.92
CA PHE A 166 48.76 -3.87 -58.56
C PHE A 166 47.60 -4.77 -58.16
N ASP A 167 47.87 -6.08 -58.19
CA ASP A 167 47.12 -7.12 -57.51
C ASP A 167 47.33 -7.00 -55.99
N THR A 168 46.27 -7.19 -55.18
CA THR A 168 46.19 -8.23 -54.15
C THR A 168 45.08 -7.98 -53.10
N SER A 169 44.36 -9.07 -52.83
CA SER A 169 43.74 -9.43 -51.54
C SER A 169 42.34 -8.88 -51.23
N ILE A 170 41.35 -9.58 -51.82
CA ILE A 170 40.15 -10.00 -51.11
C ILE A 170 40.59 -10.89 -49.93
N GLU A 171 40.37 -10.45 -48.70
CA GLU A 171 40.37 -11.33 -47.53
C GLU A 171 39.08 -11.17 -46.74
N SER A 172 38.52 -12.32 -46.41
CA SER A 172 37.21 -12.53 -45.80
C SER A 172 37.35 -12.67 -44.28
N LYS A 173 36.31 -12.25 -43.55
CA LYS A 173 35.88 -12.75 -42.22
C LYS A 173 36.91 -12.70 -41.07
N ASP A 174 36.54 -12.08 -39.95
CA ASP A 174 35.85 -12.80 -38.88
C ASP A 174 35.42 -11.87 -37.74
N THR A 175 34.32 -12.29 -37.12
CA THR A 175 33.84 -11.91 -35.80
C THR A 175 34.93 -12.00 -34.73
N GLU A 176 35.04 -10.99 -33.87
CA GLU A 176 35.37 -11.26 -32.47
C GLU A 176 34.64 -10.33 -31.51
N GLN A 177 34.13 -11.00 -30.49
CA GLN A 177 33.24 -10.57 -29.45
C GLN A 177 34.07 -10.21 -28.21
N LYS A 178 33.53 -9.29 -27.41
CA LYS A 178 33.64 -9.21 -25.94
C LYS A 178 34.83 -8.46 -25.34
N GLU A 179 34.51 -7.94 -24.14
CA GLU A 179 35.32 -7.28 -23.11
C GLU A 179 35.40 -5.73 -23.24
N LEU A 180 34.87 -4.91 -22.33
CA LEU A 180 34.60 -5.09 -20.89
C LEU A 180 33.35 -4.35 -20.38
N ASP A 181 32.73 -5.01 -19.39
CA ASP A 181 31.72 -4.59 -18.44
C ASP A 181 32.20 -3.50 -17.44
N GLN A 182 31.24 -3.08 -16.60
CA GLN A 182 31.25 -2.16 -15.42
C GLN A 182 30.78 -0.74 -15.77
N ASP A 183 29.74 -0.17 -15.17
CA ASP A 183 28.95 -0.50 -14.00
C ASP A 183 27.66 0.33 -14.07
N MET A 184 26.52 -0.23 -13.68
CA MET A 184 25.52 0.43 -12.82
C MET A 184 24.51 -0.62 -12.42
N VAL A 185 24.93 -1.30 -11.36
CA VAL A 185 24.19 -2.17 -10.46
C VAL A 185 22.81 -1.59 -10.14
N THR A 186 21.86 -2.50 -10.19
CA THR A 186 20.50 -2.46 -9.65
C THR A 186 20.50 -2.16 -8.16
N GLU A 187 19.69 -1.19 -7.71
CA GLU A 187 19.14 -1.19 -6.36
C GLU A 187 17.63 -1.44 -6.46
N ASP A 188 17.28 -2.71 -6.68
CA ASP A 188 15.98 -3.26 -6.27
C ASP A 188 16.17 -3.68 -4.80
N GLU A 189 15.77 -2.82 -3.87
CA GLU A 189 15.63 -3.17 -2.46
C GLU A 189 14.36 -4.04 -2.30
N ASP A 190 14.56 -5.34 -2.15
CA ASP A 190 13.52 -6.29 -1.74
C ASP A 190 13.12 -6.06 -0.27
N ASP A 191 11.85 -5.75 -0.05
CA ASP A 191 11.15 -5.77 1.25
C ASP A 191 10.90 -7.23 1.70
N PRO A 192 11.51 -7.74 2.79
CA PRO A 192 11.27 -9.11 3.24
C PRO A 192 10.03 -9.14 4.15
N GLY A 193 8.86 -9.15 3.53
CA GLY A 193 7.59 -8.91 4.22
C GLY A 193 6.55 -10.04 4.20
N SER A 194 6.86 -11.30 3.87
CA SER A 194 5.86 -12.37 4.08
C SER A 194 6.41 -13.81 4.19
N HIS A 195 6.59 -14.29 5.42
CA HIS A 195 6.49 -15.72 5.72
C HIS A 195 5.48 -15.99 6.83
N LYS A 196 4.48 -16.78 6.45
CA LYS A 196 3.36 -17.30 7.25
C LYS A 196 3.84 -18.43 8.18
N ARG A 197 3.12 -18.55 9.31
CA ARG A 197 2.73 -19.79 10.02
C ARG A 197 3.82 -20.58 10.78
N GLY A 198 3.70 -20.50 12.11
CA GLY A 198 3.36 -21.65 12.96
C GLY A 198 4.43 -22.71 13.21
N ARG A 199 5.01 -22.69 14.42
CA ARG A 199 5.60 -23.89 15.02
C ARG A 199 5.26 -23.96 16.51
N ARG A 200 4.41 -24.93 16.86
CA ARG A 200 4.25 -25.49 18.21
C ARG A 200 5.57 -26.18 18.61
N GLY A 201 5.98 -26.04 19.86
CA GLY A 201 7.08 -26.78 20.48
C GLY A 201 6.93 -26.75 22.00
N ASN A 202 6.97 -27.93 22.60
CA ASN A 202 6.55 -28.29 23.94
C ASN A 202 7.78 -28.47 24.85
N THR A 203 7.59 -28.27 26.17
CA THR A 203 8.33 -28.87 27.32
C THR A 203 9.82 -28.57 27.58
N GLU A 204 10.13 -28.08 28.80
CA GLU A 204 10.93 -28.72 29.89
C GLU A 204 11.14 -27.68 31.02
N ILE A 205 10.52 -27.83 32.20
CA ILE A 205 11.05 -28.46 33.45
C ILE A 205 12.44 -27.97 33.86
N SER A 206 12.47 -27.16 34.92
CA SER A 206 13.43 -27.21 36.03
C SER A 206 12.81 -26.54 37.26
#